data_AF-A0A964IBM9-F1
#
_entry.id   AF-A0A964IBM9-F1
#
_cell.length_a   1.000
_cell.length_b   1.000
_cell.length_c   1.000
_cell.angle_alpha   90.00
_cell.angle_beta   90.00
_cell.angle_gamma   90.00
#
_symmetry.space_group_name_H-M   'P 1'
#
loop_
_entity.id
_entity.type
_entity.pdbx_description
1 polymer ?
#
loop_
_entity_poly.entity_id
_entity_poly.type
_entity_poly.pdbx_seq_one_letter_code
_entity_poly.pdbx_strand_id
1 'polypeptide(L)'
;MSHRRSHHRYRRSGGHTRRASVPSKEIVVQLARVIGNVVSTVKDPNLSGHTLLMLQPITHDRKPVGRAVVALDAMGAGVGEHVFFVRGREATFPFFPGEPPADACVVGIVDSWDVE
;
A
#
# COMPACT_ATOMS: atom_id res chain seq x y z
N MET A 1 -30.49 -45.34 -48.15
CA MET A 1 -31.82 -44.84 -47.76
C MET A 1 -31.69 -43.99 -46.51
N SER A 2 -32.09 -42.72 -46.63
CA SER A 2 -32.54 -41.77 -45.58
C SER A 2 -31.94 -41.84 -44.16
N HIS A 3 -31.24 -40.79 -43.73
CA HIS A 3 -31.86 -39.69 -42.96
C HIS A 3 -30.81 -38.60 -42.63
N ARG A 4 -31.04 -37.40 -43.17
CA ARG A 4 -30.42 -36.16 -42.69
C ARG A 4 -30.88 -35.90 -41.26
N ARG A 5 -29.96 -35.62 -40.33
CA ARG A 5 -30.24 -34.84 -39.13
C ARG A 5 -29.22 -33.72 -38.98
N SER A 6 -29.69 -32.54 -39.35
CA SER A 6 -29.17 -31.22 -39.06
C SER A 6 -29.35 -30.90 -37.58
N HIS A 7 -28.28 -30.59 -36.85
CA HIS A 7 -28.38 -29.80 -35.61
C HIS A 7 -27.19 -28.85 -35.47
N HIS A 8 -27.53 -27.56 -35.60
CA HIS A 8 -27.03 -26.41 -34.87
C HIS A 8 -25.52 -26.26 -34.61
N ARG A 9 -24.85 -25.50 -35.49
CA ARG A 9 -23.62 -24.78 -35.14
C ARG A 9 -23.94 -23.72 -34.09
N TYR A 10 -23.34 -23.83 -32.91
CA TYR A 10 -23.32 -22.78 -31.91
C TYR A 10 -22.22 -21.77 -32.31
N ARG A 11 -22.60 -20.65 -32.94
CA ARG A 11 -21.72 -19.47 -33.11
C ARG A 11 -21.55 -18.81 -31.74
N ARG A 12 -20.41 -18.98 -31.07
CA ARG A 12 -19.98 -18.03 -30.02
C ARG A 12 -19.42 -16.79 -30.68
N SER A 13 -20.29 -15.83 -30.92
CA SER A 13 -19.95 -14.42 -31.14
C SER A 13 -19.92 -13.68 -29.80
N GLY A 14 -18.91 -12.83 -29.60
CA GLY A 14 -18.89 -11.81 -28.56
C GLY A 14 -18.12 -12.24 -27.30
N GLY A 15 -17.21 -11.46 -26.76
CA GLY A 15 -16.71 -10.15 -27.16
C GLY A 15 -15.38 -9.97 -26.45
N HIS A 16 -14.45 -9.26 -27.09
CA HIS A 16 -13.34 -8.67 -26.36
C HIS A 16 -13.96 -7.61 -25.45
N THR A 17 -14.32 -7.99 -24.22
CA THR A 17 -14.52 -7.04 -23.15
C THR A 17 -13.18 -6.31 -23.03
N ARG A 18 -13.14 -5.08 -23.55
CA ARG A 18 -12.10 -4.12 -23.18
C ARG A 18 -12.11 -4.12 -21.66
N ARG A 19 -11.12 -4.76 -21.02
CA ARG A 19 -10.86 -4.54 -19.60
C ARG A 19 -10.78 -3.02 -19.49
N ALA A 20 -11.71 -2.44 -18.75
CA ALA A 20 -11.56 -1.05 -18.34
C ALA A 20 -10.15 -0.96 -17.77
N SER A 21 -9.32 -0.09 -18.34
CA SER A 21 -8.03 0.24 -17.76
C SER A 21 -8.34 0.67 -16.34
N VAL A 22 -8.01 -0.19 -15.37
CA VAL A 22 -8.06 0.17 -13.96
C VAL A 22 -7.22 1.43 -13.88
N PRO A 23 -7.79 2.58 -13.47
CA PRO A 23 -6.99 3.80 -13.36
C PRO A 23 -5.79 3.45 -12.48
N SER A 24 -4.59 3.73 -12.99
CA SER A 24 -3.36 3.59 -12.21
C SER A 24 -3.59 4.32 -10.91
N LYS A 25 -3.70 3.58 -9.81
CA LYS A 25 -3.87 4.16 -8.48
C LYS A 25 -2.68 5.07 -8.28
N GLU A 26 -2.92 6.37 -8.27
CA GLU A 26 -1.87 7.35 -8.09
C GLU A 26 -1.20 7.05 -6.75
N ILE A 27 0.11 6.84 -6.78
CA ILE A 27 0.88 6.58 -5.56
C ILE A 27 0.95 7.91 -4.82
N VAL A 28 0.09 8.08 -3.83
CA VAL A 28 0.10 9.25 -2.97
C VAL A 28 1.05 8.99 -1.81
N VAL A 29 2.15 9.73 -1.77
CA VAL A 29 3.03 9.82 -0.61
C VAL A 29 2.36 10.75 0.41
N GLN A 30 2.31 10.34 1.67
CA GLN A 30 1.59 11.06 2.72
C GLN A 30 2.55 11.55 3.81
N LEU A 31 2.30 12.73 4.37
CA LEU A 31 3.00 13.25 5.55
C LEU A 31 2.42 12.63 6.83
N ALA A 32 3.31 12.23 7.73
CA ALA A 32 2.96 11.80 9.08
C ALA A 32 3.99 12.26 10.10
N ARG A 33 3.62 12.19 11.38
CA ARG A 33 4.55 12.24 12.51
C ARG A 33 4.61 10.86 13.15
N VAL A 34 5.81 10.40 13.50
CA VAL A 34 5.98 9.19 14.32
C VAL A 34 5.58 9.51 15.75
N ILE A 35 4.56 8.84 16.26
CA ILE A 35 4.02 9.08 17.61
C ILE A 35 4.34 7.96 18.61
N GLY A 36 4.92 6.85 18.15
CA GLY A 36 5.29 5.74 19.02
C GLY A 36 5.81 4.53 18.26
N ASN A 37 6.15 3.50 19.02
CA ASN A 37 6.54 2.20 18.50
C ASN A 37 5.44 1.18 18.78
N VAL A 38 5.32 0.16 17.93
CA VAL A 38 4.47 -1.00 18.16
C VAL A 38 5.35 -2.23 18.36
N VAL A 39 5.12 -2.96 19.44
CA VAL A 39 5.77 -4.24 19.69
C VAL A 39 4.72 -5.33 19.60
N SER A 40 5.03 -6.37 18.84
CA SER A 40 4.25 -7.61 18.82
C SER A 40 5.19 -8.79 18.94
N THR A 41 4.88 -9.72 19.84
CA THR A 41 5.61 -10.99 20.00
C THR A 41 5.00 -12.09 19.12
N VAL A 42 3.70 -12.00 18.81
CA VAL A 42 2.98 -12.96 17.98
C VAL A 42 2.51 -12.24 16.71
N LYS A 43 3.14 -12.56 15.59
CA LYS A 43 2.91 -11.92 14.29
C LYS A 43 3.24 -12.90 13.16
N ASP A 44 2.86 -12.55 11.93
CA ASP A 44 3.30 -13.27 10.75
C ASP A 44 4.85 -13.36 10.73
N PRO A 45 5.46 -14.53 10.45
CA PRO A 45 6.91 -14.67 10.44
C PRO A 45 7.62 -13.67 9.52
N ASN A 46 6.99 -13.25 8.42
CA ASN A 46 7.54 -12.28 7.48
C ASN A 46 7.55 -10.84 8.03
N LEU A 47 6.94 -10.57 9.19
CA LEU A 47 7.09 -9.30 9.93
C LEU A 47 8.25 -9.34 10.95
N SER A 48 8.91 -10.49 11.12
CA SER A 48 10.00 -10.63 12.07
C SER A 48 11.22 -9.80 11.64
N GLY A 49 11.83 -9.08 12.58
CA GLY A 49 13.00 -8.23 12.31
C GLY A 49 12.66 -6.85 11.73
N HIS A 50 11.40 -6.58 11.35
CA HIS A 50 10.99 -5.26 10.91
C HIS A 50 10.55 -4.36 12.08
N THR A 51 10.93 -3.09 12.01
CA THR A 51 10.46 -2.05 12.93
C THR A 51 9.04 -1.65 12.59
N LEU A 52 8.17 -1.58 13.61
CA LEU A 52 6.78 -1.16 13.48
C LEU A 52 6.60 0.17 14.22
N LEU A 53 6.19 1.20 13.48
CA LEU A 53 5.95 2.54 14.01
C LEU A 53 4.46 2.85 14.04
N MET A 54 4.03 3.56 15.08
CA MET A 54 2.73 4.22 15.12
C MET A 54 2.88 5.61 14.50
N LEU A 55 2.18 5.84 13.39
CA LEU A 55 2.20 7.10 12.65
C LEU A 55 0.87 7.83 12.85
N GLN A 56 0.93 9.14 13.11
CA GLN A 56 -0.21 10.03 12.98
C GLN A 56 -0.08 10.78 11.64
N PRO A 57 -0.94 10.51 10.64
CA PRO A 57 -0.98 11.34 9.44
C PRO A 57 -1.26 12.79 9.80
N ILE A 58 -0.63 13.72 9.07
CA ILE A 58 -0.74 15.16 9.31
C ILE A 58 -1.03 15.92 8.01
N THR A 59 -1.64 17.09 8.13
CA THR A 59 -1.70 18.08 7.05
C THR A 59 -0.35 18.78 6.89
N HIS A 60 -0.21 19.59 5.83
CA HIS A 60 0.96 20.43 5.62
C HIS A 60 1.20 21.42 6.78
N ASP A 61 0.17 21.81 7.52
CA ASP A 61 0.27 22.64 8.73
C ASP A 61 0.63 21.87 10.01
N ARG A 62 1.11 20.62 9.89
CA ARG A 62 1.46 19.76 11.03
C ARG A 62 0.27 19.41 11.93
N LYS A 63 -0.97 19.59 11.45
CA LYS A 63 -2.18 19.21 12.21
C LYS A 63 -2.52 17.74 11.97
N PRO A 64 -2.82 16.95 13.01
CA PRO A 64 -3.29 15.57 12.86
C PRO A 64 -4.51 15.47 11.94
N VAL A 65 -4.52 14.47 11.06
CA VAL A 65 -5.65 14.14 10.19
C VAL A 65 -5.89 12.64 10.16
N GLY A 66 -7.16 12.24 10.17
CA GLY A 66 -7.53 10.83 10.12
C GLY A 66 -7.09 10.04 11.34
N ARG A 67 -7.03 8.71 11.19
CA ARG A 67 -6.64 7.79 12.26
C ARG A 67 -5.14 7.53 12.21
N ALA A 68 -4.55 7.30 13.38
CA ALA A 68 -3.21 6.74 13.47
C ALA A 68 -3.15 5.37 12.78
N VAL A 69 -1.99 5.08 12.18
CA VAL A 69 -1.74 3.84 11.43
C VAL A 69 -0.44 3.20 11.91
N VAL A 70 -0.39 1.86 11.85
CA VAL A 70 0.87 1.13 12.03
C VAL A 70 1.54 1.01 10.68
N ALA A 71 2.83 1.37 10.61
CA ALA A 71 3.62 1.25 9.40
C ALA A 71 4.91 0.48 9.70
N LEU A 72 5.44 -0.20 8.68
CA LEU A 72 6.83 -0.61 8.71
C LEU A 72 7.74 0.61 8.58
N ASP A 73 8.96 0.47 9.06
CA ASP A 73 10.00 1.47 8.87
C ASP A 73 11.19 0.88 8.12
N ALA A 74 11.51 1.50 6.98
CA ALA A 74 12.67 1.18 6.16
C ALA A 74 13.81 2.20 6.32
N MET A 75 13.59 3.30 7.05
CA MET A 75 14.50 4.46 7.10
C MET A 75 15.14 4.69 8.47
N GLY A 76 14.68 4.00 9.51
CA GLY A 76 15.21 4.16 10.87
C GLY A 76 14.64 5.39 11.57
N ALA A 77 13.37 5.70 11.33
CA ALA A 77 12.71 6.86 11.89
C ALA A 77 12.41 6.68 13.40
N GLY A 78 12.60 7.75 14.16
CA GLY A 78 12.36 7.84 15.60
C GLY A 78 11.06 8.56 15.94
N VAL A 79 10.60 8.35 17.18
CA VAL A 79 9.42 9.07 17.72
C VAL A 79 9.69 10.57 17.72
N GLY A 80 8.73 11.33 17.20
CA GLY A 80 8.80 12.78 17.08
C GLY A 80 9.16 13.27 15.68
N GLU A 81 9.78 12.43 14.84
CA GLU A 81 10.16 12.80 13.48
C GLU A 81 8.94 12.93 12.56
N HIS A 82 9.07 13.82 11.58
CA HIS A 82 8.15 13.91 10.47
C HIS A 82 8.65 13.00 9.34
N VAL A 83 7.73 12.27 8.72
CA VAL A 83 8.07 11.24 7.74
C VAL A 83 7.13 11.29 6.54
N PHE A 84 7.64 10.82 5.43
CA PHE A 84 6.83 10.36 4.31
C PHE A 84 6.53 8.87 4.46
N PHE A 85 5.27 8.49 4.29
CA PHE A 85 4.88 7.09 4.21
C PHE A 85 3.98 6.85 3.00
N VAL A 86 4.06 5.63 2.46
CA VAL A 86 3.20 5.16 1.36
C VAL A 86 2.20 4.15 1.88
N ARG A 87 1.16 3.90 1.09
CA ARG A 87 0.13 2.89 1.36
C ARG A 87 -0.02 1.94 0.19
N GLY A 88 -0.50 0.72 0.44
CA GLY A 88 -0.75 -0.29 -0.59
C GLY A 88 0.43 -1.23 -0.84
N ARG A 89 0.52 -1.80 -2.05
CA ARG A 89 1.53 -2.81 -2.37
C ARG A 89 2.95 -2.24 -2.33
N GLU A 90 3.07 -0.96 -2.65
CA GLU A 90 4.31 -0.19 -2.66
C GLU A 90 4.98 -0.13 -1.27
N ALA A 91 4.21 -0.34 -0.19
CA ALA A 91 4.73 -0.41 1.17
C ALA A 91 5.74 -1.54 1.38
N THR A 92 5.71 -2.60 0.55
CA THR A 92 6.63 -3.73 0.67
C THR A 92 7.89 -3.55 -0.18
N PHE A 93 7.92 -2.58 -1.10
CA PHE A 93 9.02 -2.40 -2.05
C PHE A 93 10.39 -2.17 -1.39
N PRO A 94 10.50 -1.41 -0.27
CA PRO A 94 11.80 -1.23 0.40
C PRO A 94 12.42 -2.52 0.93
N PHE A 95 11.65 -3.61 1.04
CA PHE A 95 12.08 -4.86 1.66
C PHE A 95 12.36 -5.97 0.65
N PHE A 96 12.40 -5.68 -0.66
CA PHE A 96 12.65 -6.68 -1.70
C PHE A 96 13.96 -7.46 -1.45
N PRO A 97 14.00 -8.80 -1.62
CA PRO A 97 12.94 -9.67 -2.15
C PRO A 97 11.89 -10.12 -1.13
N GLY A 98 11.96 -9.65 0.11
CA GLY A 98 10.91 -9.88 1.11
C GLY A 98 9.60 -9.19 0.73
N GLU A 99 8.49 -9.82 1.10
CA GLU A 99 7.14 -9.29 0.92
C GLU A 99 6.39 -9.35 2.26
N PRO A 100 6.80 -8.54 3.27
CA PRO A 100 6.11 -8.53 4.55
C PRO A 100 4.65 -8.13 4.33
N PRO A 101 3.68 -8.71 5.08
CA PRO A 101 2.27 -8.37 4.94
C PRO A 101 1.98 -6.99 5.54
N ALA A 102 2.35 -5.94 4.81
CA ALA A 102 2.23 -4.55 5.21
C ALA A 102 1.53 -3.71 4.14
N ASP A 103 0.68 -2.79 4.59
CA ASP A 103 -0.03 -1.84 3.73
C ASP A 103 0.40 -0.39 3.97
N ALA A 104 1.40 -0.17 4.84
CA ALA A 104 2.05 1.11 5.11
C ALA A 104 3.53 0.94 5.41
N CYS A 105 4.34 1.86 4.89
CA CYS A 105 5.78 1.89 5.15
C CYS A 105 6.31 3.33 5.11
N VAL A 106 7.14 3.68 6.08
CA VAL A 106 7.95 4.91 6.04
C VAL A 106 9.00 4.77 4.94
N VAL A 107 9.01 5.72 4.02
CA VAL A 107 9.90 5.76 2.85
C VAL A 107 10.77 7.03 2.80
N GLY A 108 10.70 7.87 3.83
CA GLY A 108 11.58 9.02 3.97
C GLY A 108 11.37 9.75 5.29
N ILE A 109 12.43 10.36 5.81
CA ILE A 109 12.39 11.30 6.93
C ILE A 109 12.36 12.71 6.33
N VAL A 110 11.54 13.58 6.92
CA VAL A 110 11.29 14.92 6.41
C VAL A 110 12.07 15.94 7.23
N ASP A 111 13.06 16.58 6.61
CA ASP A 111 13.86 17.62 7.26
C ASP A 111 13.10 18.95 7.38
N SER A 112 12.42 19.36 6.32
CA SER A 112 11.65 20.62 6.27
C SER A 112 10.66 20.62 5.10
N TRP A 113 9.66 21.50 5.18
CA TRP A 113 8.76 21.82 4.08
C TRP A 113 8.11 23.18 4.30
N ASP A 114 7.83 23.88 3.22
CA ASP A 114 7.23 25.21 3.17
C ASP A 114 5.89 25.17 2.43
N VAL A 115 5.00 26.08 2.82
CA VAL A 115 3.67 26.26 2.25
C VAL A 115 3.44 27.75 1.98
N GLU A 116 2.76 28.07 0.89
CA GLU A 116 2.38 29.45 0.54
C GLU A 116 1.12 29.92 1.29
#